data_AF-A0A016AHA1-F1
#
_entry.id   AF-A0A016AHA1-F1
#
_cell.length_a   1.000
_cell.length_b   1.000
_cell.length_c   1.000
_cell.angle_alpha   90.00
_cell.angle_beta   90.00
_cell.angle_gamma   90.00
#
_symmetry.space_group_name_H-M   'P 1'
#
loop_
_entity.id
_entity.type
_entity.pdbx_description
1 polymer ?
#
loop_
_entity_poly.entity_id
_entity_poly.type
_entity_poly.pdbx_seq_one_letter_code
_entity_poly.pdbx_strand_id
1 'polypeptide(L)'
;DLSTNALLKMDLSKKSIIWLDYDDDLDNYMFDDLSLLINKLPIGSIYLMTCNKQLKSEKTGEIYKVDEFNEKFGSKVPFGIKSKDFSAEESHKTIRKMLLTHIDNIIIDRNRNDENLKFQQLYNIIYQENRGAKMFTFGGIITEKDTEFESLNLNDFSFLRINDNVYKIEIPNITFREEIFINQHLGDEEKIEELKSKNIIERKDIEKYVAIYKFLPNFFDVRI
;
A
#
# COMPACT_ATOMS: atom_id res chain seq x y z
N ASP A 1 18.96 10.86 5.07
CA ASP A 1 18.57 9.56 4.50
C ASP A 1 19.39 9.11 3.31
N LEU A 2 19.58 7.79 3.21
CA LEU A 2 20.24 7.13 2.09
C LEU A 2 19.34 7.11 0.84
N SER A 3 18.02 6.98 1.02
CA SER A 3 17.02 6.94 -0.06
C SER A 3 16.97 8.27 -0.82
N THR A 4 16.83 9.40 -0.14
CA THR A 4 16.82 10.75 -0.74
C THR A 4 18.04 10.98 -1.61
N ASN A 5 19.23 10.60 -1.10
CA ASN A 5 20.49 10.72 -1.83
C ASN A 5 20.56 9.79 -3.06
N ALA A 6 19.93 8.62 -3.00
CA ALA A 6 19.82 7.72 -4.15
C ALA A 6 18.87 8.29 -5.21
N LEU A 7 17.68 8.76 -4.80
CA LEU A 7 16.68 9.34 -5.68
C LEU A 7 17.20 10.55 -6.46
N LEU A 8 18.03 11.40 -5.83
CA LEU A 8 18.66 12.55 -6.49
C LEU A 8 19.61 12.17 -7.63
N LYS A 9 20.12 10.93 -7.65
CA LYS A 9 21.01 10.41 -8.71
C LYS A 9 20.25 9.73 -9.85
N MET A 10 18.93 9.53 -9.70
CA MET A 10 18.11 8.86 -10.70
C MET A 10 17.57 9.84 -11.73
N ASP A 11 17.46 9.38 -12.97
CA ASP A 11 16.75 10.08 -14.03
C ASP A 11 15.24 9.86 -13.88
N LEU A 12 14.62 10.72 -13.08
CA LEU A 12 13.18 10.68 -12.76
C LEU A 12 12.29 11.27 -13.87
N SER A 13 12.87 11.76 -14.97
CA SER A 13 12.12 12.30 -16.11
C SER A 13 11.51 11.21 -16.99
N LYS A 14 11.92 9.95 -16.79
CA LYS A 14 11.43 8.79 -17.53
C LYS A 14 10.23 8.16 -16.85
N LYS A 15 9.27 7.70 -17.67
CA LYS A 15 8.14 6.91 -17.20
C LYS A 15 8.65 5.68 -16.44
N SER A 16 8.29 5.59 -15.17
CA SER A 16 8.84 4.59 -14.25
C SER A 16 7.77 4.06 -13.31
N ILE A 17 7.97 2.84 -12.82
CA ILE A 17 7.29 2.31 -11.65
C ILE A 17 8.29 2.39 -10.51
N ILE A 18 7.98 3.19 -9.48
CA ILE A 18 8.86 3.38 -8.32
C ILE A 18 8.15 2.86 -7.09
N TRP A 19 8.82 1.92 -6.41
CA TRP A 19 8.40 1.37 -5.13
C TRP A 19 9.45 1.67 -4.07
N LEU A 20 9.07 2.48 -3.08
CA LEU A 20 9.87 2.72 -1.88
C LEU A 20 9.40 1.77 -0.77
N ASP A 21 10.15 0.70 -0.56
CA ASP A 21 9.89 -0.30 0.47
C ASP A 21 10.65 0.08 1.74
N TYR A 22 9.95 0.71 2.70
CA TYR A 22 10.52 1.12 3.97
C TYR A 22 10.20 0.11 5.07
N ASP A 23 11.21 -0.19 5.88
CA ASP A 23 11.06 -1.07 7.05
C ASP A 23 10.60 -0.33 8.32
N ASP A 24 10.67 1.01 8.31
CA ASP A 24 10.39 1.87 9.47
C ASP A 24 8.93 2.37 9.51
N ASP A 25 8.55 2.92 10.67
CA ASP A 25 7.32 3.71 10.83
C ASP A 25 7.40 5.00 9.97
N LEU A 26 6.24 5.58 9.65
CA LEU A 26 6.18 6.83 8.88
C LEU A 26 7.06 7.93 9.50
N ASP A 27 7.86 8.61 8.67
CA ASP A 27 8.70 9.73 9.09
C ASP A 27 8.81 10.81 8.00
N ASN A 28 9.35 11.99 8.36
CA ASN A 28 9.42 13.16 7.49
C ASN A 28 10.23 12.93 6.21
N TYR A 29 11.33 12.17 6.29
CA TYR A 29 12.16 11.93 5.11
C TYR A 29 11.39 11.19 4.00
N MET A 30 10.40 10.37 4.35
CA MET A 30 9.53 9.70 3.38
C MET A 30 8.68 10.71 2.59
N PHE A 31 8.32 11.84 3.21
CA PHE A 31 7.65 12.94 2.51
C PHE A 31 8.62 13.76 1.65
N ASP A 32 9.89 13.86 2.04
CA ASP A 32 10.92 14.49 1.21
C ASP A 32 11.17 13.65 -0.05
N ASP A 33 11.26 12.33 0.10
CA ASP A 33 11.38 11.37 -1.01
C ASP A 33 10.15 11.42 -1.92
N LEU A 34 8.95 11.41 -1.33
CA LEU A 34 7.70 11.62 -2.05
C LEU A 34 7.71 12.93 -2.85
N SER A 35 8.20 14.01 -2.24
CA SER A 35 8.31 15.32 -2.90
C SER A 35 9.24 15.26 -4.09
N LEU A 36 10.42 14.65 -3.96
CA LEU A 36 11.38 14.51 -5.05
C LEU A 36 10.79 13.74 -6.22
N LEU A 37 10.03 12.68 -5.94
CA LEU A 37 9.41 11.85 -6.96
C LEU A 37 8.25 12.56 -7.66
N ILE A 38 7.25 12.99 -6.91
CA ILE A 38 6.01 13.54 -7.48
C ILE A 38 6.26 14.86 -8.23
N ASN A 39 7.30 15.63 -7.86
CA ASN A 39 7.71 16.81 -8.63
C ASN A 39 8.28 16.49 -10.02
N LYS A 40 8.84 15.29 -10.22
CA LYS A 40 9.63 14.97 -11.44
C LYS A 40 9.00 13.89 -12.32
N LEU A 41 8.22 13.00 -11.73
CA LEU A 41 7.66 11.85 -12.44
C LEU A 41 6.69 12.29 -13.55
N PRO A 42 6.88 11.83 -14.80
CA PRO A 42 5.99 12.16 -15.91
C PRO A 42 4.68 11.36 -15.87
N ILE A 43 3.72 11.76 -16.71
CA ILE A 43 2.47 11.04 -16.96
C ILE A 43 2.74 9.55 -17.28
N GLY A 44 1.92 8.68 -16.70
CA GLY A 44 1.98 7.23 -16.77
C GLY A 44 2.99 6.60 -15.81
N SER A 45 3.65 7.39 -14.97
CA SER A 45 4.51 6.85 -13.90
C SER A 45 3.67 6.39 -12.72
N ILE A 46 4.10 5.30 -12.08
CA ILE A 46 3.47 4.75 -10.89
C ILE A 46 4.40 5.00 -9.70
N TYR A 47 3.84 5.56 -8.64
CA TYR A 47 4.48 5.68 -7.34
C TYR A 47 3.78 4.76 -6.36
N LEU A 48 4.55 4.01 -5.58
CA LEU A 48 4.06 3.35 -4.39
C LEU A 48 5.11 3.38 -3.28
N MET A 49 4.65 3.40 -2.05
CA MET A 49 5.48 3.19 -0.88
C MET A 49 4.85 2.18 0.06
N THR A 50 5.71 1.50 0.80
CA THR A 50 5.34 0.61 1.90
C THR A 50 6.06 1.08 3.16
N CYS A 51 5.37 1.14 4.29
CA CYS A 51 5.98 1.43 5.59
C CYS A 51 5.23 0.70 6.69
N ASN A 52 5.81 0.65 7.89
CA ASN A 52 5.06 0.27 9.07
C ASN A 52 4.02 1.37 9.38
N LYS A 53 2.78 0.94 9.63
CA LYS A 53 1.61 1.80 9.81
C LYS A 53 1.39 2.19 11.26
N GLN A 54 2.28 1.79 12.17
CA GLN A 54 2.20 2.17 13.57
C GLN A 54 2.53 3.65 13.71
N LEU A 55 1.71 4.36 14.49
CA LEU A 55 1.90 5.77 14.81
C LEU A 55 2.26 5.87 16.28
N LYS A 56 3.54 5.61 16.57
CA LYS A 56 4.08 5.50 17.93
C LYS A 56 5.30 6.40 18.13
N SER A 57 5.44 6.90 19.35
CA SER A 57 6.64 7.59 19.79
C SER A 57 7.83 6.65 19.79
N GLU A 58 8.92 7.05 19.14
CA GLU A 58 10.21 6.35 19.24
C GLU A 58 10.77 6.41 20.67
N LYS A 59 10.43 7.45 21.45
CA LYS A 59 10.93 7.64 22.81
C LYS A 59 10.26 6.72 23.82
N THR A 60 8.94 6.54 23.71
CA THR A 60 8.15 5.78 24.70
C THR A 60 7.67 4.43 24.19
N GLY A 61 7.65 4.21 22.87
CA GLY A 61 7.02 3.04 22.23
C GLY A 61 5.48 3.05 22.28
N GLU A 62 4.88 4.09 22.87
CA GLU A 62 3.43 4.25 22.98
C GLU A 62 2.85 4.94 21.75
N ILE A 63 1.54 4.81 21.55
CA ILE A 63 0.82 5.54 20.50
C ILE A 63 1.02 7.05 20.71
N TYR A 64 1.25 7.78 19.62
CA TYR A 64 1.46 9.23 19.68
C TYR A 64 0.34 9.96 20.43
N LYS A 65 0.72 11.00 21.17
CA LYS A 65 -0.21 12.07 21.54
C LYS A 65 -0.34 13.05 20.37
N VAL A 66 -1.47 13.75 20.30
CA VAL A 66 -1.73 14.72 19.22
C VAL A 66 -0.65 15.79 19.13
N ASP A 67 -0.20 16.33 20.26
CA ASP A 67 0.84 17.37 20.28
C ASP A 67 2.18 16.85 19.78
N GLU A 68 2.58 15.65 20.17
CA GLU A 68 3.81 15.00 19.72
C GLU A 68 3.78 14.71 18.21
N PHE A 69 2.62 14.25 17.72
CA PHE A 69 2.41 14.01 16.29
C PHE A 69 2.50 15.31 15.48
N ASN A 70 1.90 16.40 15.99
CA ASN A 70 2.00 17.73 15.41
C ASN A 70 3.42 18.27 15.43
N GLU A 71 4.17 18.06 16.51
CA GLU A 71 5.58 18.45 16.61
C GLU A 71 6.42 17.71 15.56
N LYS A 72 6.20 16.40 15.37
CA LYS A 72 6.93 15.58 14.39
C LYS A 72 6.60 16.00 12.95
N PHE A 73 5.32 16.03 12.57
CA PHE A 73 4.93 16.17 11.15
C PHE A 73 4.50 17.58 10.73
N GLY A 74 4.30 18.50 11.68
CA GLY A 74 3.99 19.90 11.43
C GLY A 74 2.77 20.10 10.52
N SER A 75 2.95 20.87 9.46
CA SER A 75 1.89 21.20 8.48
C SER A 75 1.35 20.00 7.70
N LYS A 76 2.00 18.83 7.77
CA LYS A 76 1.53 17.61 7.11
C LYS A 76 0.40 16.92 7.89
N VAL A 77 0.20 17.28 9.16
CA VAL A 77 -0.85 16.69 10.00
C VAL A 77 -2.23 17.15 9.53
N PRO A 78 -3.19 16.23 9.32
CA PRO A 78 -4.53 16.61 8.94
C PRO A 78 -5.24 17.42 10.02
N PHE A 79 -6.00 18.45 9.60
CA PHE A 79 -6.81 19.24 10.52
C PHE A 79 -7.80 18.38 11.33
N GLY A 80 -7.90 18.65 12.64
CA GLY A 80 -8.86 18.03 13.54
C GLY A 80 -8.52 16.61 13.99
N ILE A 81 -7.25 16.19 13.87
CA ILE A 81 -6.79 14.86 14.31
C ILE A 81 -6.99 14.64 15.81
N LYS A 82 -7.35 13.42 16.18
CA LYS A 82 -7.62 12.98 17.56
C LYS A 82 -6.79 11.74 17.87
N SER A 83 -6.57 11.45 19.15
CA SER A 83 -5.77 10.28 19.57
C SER A 83 -6.29 8.95 19.01
N LYS A 84 -7.60 8.81 18.78
CA LYS A 84 -8.18 7.59 18.16
C LYS A 84 -7.67 7.34 16.75
N ASP A 85 -7.26 8.39 16.03
CA ASP A 85 -6.81 8.34 14.63
C ASP A 85 -5.39 7.75 14.53
N PHE A 86 -4.70 7.57 15.67
CA PHE A 86 -3.41 6.88 15.79
C PHE A 86 -3.55 5.41 16.19
N SER A 87 -4.77 4.94 16.44
CA SER A 87 -5.03 3.55 16.80
C SER A 87 -4.62 2.58 15.69
N ALA A 88 -4.40 1.32 16.05
CA ALA A 88 -4.03 0.30 15.08
C ALA A 88 -5.10 0.09 13.98
N GLU A 89 -6.36 0.44 14.24
CA GLU A 89 -7.45 0.38 13.28
C GLU A 89 -7.42 1.59 12.34
N GLU A 90 -7.24 2.81 12.87
CA GLU A 90 -7.39 4.04 12.08
C GLU A 90 -6.10 4.59 11.46
N SER A 91 -4.93 4.16 11.94
CA SER A 91 -3.64 4.76 11.56
C SER A 91 -3.39 4.81 10.05
N HIS A 92 -3.80 3.77 9.32
CA HIS A 92 -3.67 3.71 7.86
C HIS A 92 -4.47 4.82 7.15
N LYS A 93 -5.63 5.20 7.68
CA LYS A 93 -6.44 6.31 7.14
C LYS A 93 -5.74 7.65 7.37
N THR A 94 -5.11 7.83 8.53
CA THR A 94 -4.30 9.00 8.85
C THR A 94 -3.12 9.12 7.90
N ILE A 95 -2.33 8.05 7.75
CA ILE A 95 -1.17 8.00 6.85
C ILE A 95 -1.61 8.28 5.40
N ARG A 96 -2.66 7.60 4.91
CA ARG A 96 -3.26 7.85 3.60
C ARG A 96 -3.60 9.33 3.40
N LYS A 97 -4.30 9.94 4.35
CA LYS A 97 -4.73 11.33 4.25
C LYS A 97 -3.53 12.28 4.17
N MET A 98 -2.49 12.04 4.96
CA MET A 98 -1.25 12.82 4.93
C MET A 98 -0.57 12.71 3.55
N LEU A 99 -0.35 11.49 3.07
CA LEU A 99 0.31 11.24 1.79
C LEU A 99 -0.48 11.85 0.63
N LEU A 100 -1.79 11.60 0.57
CA LEU A 100 -2.64 12.11 -0.50
C LEU A 100 -2.70 13.64 -0.50
N THR A 101 -2.88 14.27 0.66
CA THR A 101 -2.87 15.74 0.77
C THR A 101 -1.54 16.32 0.30
N HIS A 102 -0.43 15.67 0.67
CA HIS A 102 0.90 16.11 0.26
C HIS A 102 1.10 15.99 -1.25
N ILE A 103 0.66 14.88 -1.85
CA ILE A 103 0.67 14.67 -3.31
C ILE A 103 -0.19 15.71 -4.01
N ASP A 104 -1.42 15.92 -3.55
CA ASP A 104 -2.36 16.85 -4.16
C ASP A 104 -1.79 18.28 -4.16
N ASN A 105 -1.14 18.70 -3.07
CA ASN A 105 -0.46 20.00 -3.01
C ASN A 105 0.64 20.12 -4.08
N ILE A 106 1.49 19.09 -4.24
CA ILE A 106 2.55 19.09 -5.26
C ILE A 106 1.95 19.12 -6.67
N ILE A 107 0.92 18.31 -6.94
CA ILE A 107 0.25 18.29 -8.25
C ILE A 107 -0.41 19.64 -8.56
N ILE A 108 -1.05 20.28 -7.57
CA ILE A 108 -1.60 21.64 -7.72
C ILE A 108 -0.50 22.62 -8.11
N ASP A 109 0.67 22.56 -7.46
CA ASP A 109 1.79 23.45 -7.76
C ASP A 109 2.40 23.18 -9.14
N ARG A 110 2.51 21.92 -9.56
CA ARG A 110 2.92 21.55 -10.93
C ARG A 110 1.94 22.09 -11.98
N ASN A 111 0.65 21.96 -11.74
CA ASN A 111 -0.38 22.46 -12.65
C ASN A 111 -0.44 23.99 -12.73
N ARG A 112 0.06 24.71 -11.72
CA ARG A 112 0.27 26.18 -11.81
C ARG A 112 1.40 26.56 -12.77
N ASN A 113 2.29 25.63 -13.08
CA ASN A 113 3.40 25.80 -14.03
C ASN A 113 3.08 25.15 -15.39
N ASP A 114 1.82 25.29 -15.84
CA ASP A 114 1.32 24.84 -17.15
C ASP A 114 1.34 23.31 -17.40
N GLU A 115 1.39 22.49 -16.35
CA GLU A 115 1.10 21.06 -16.45
C GLU A 115 -0.41 20.76 -16.32
N ASN A 116 -0.87 19.60 -16.80
CA ASN A 116 -2.27 19.16 -16.68
C ASN A 116 -2.37 17.77 -16.05
N LEU A 117 -1.92 17.64 -14.81
CA LEU A 117 -1.77 16.37 -14.10
C LEU A 117 -2.87 16.12 -13.08
N LYS A 118 -3.08 14.83 -12.79
CA LYS A 118 -3.68 14.36 -11.53
C LYS A 118 -2.96 13.12 -11.03
N PHE A 119 -3.01 12.91 -9.72
CA PHE A 119 -2.65 11.63 -9.12
C PHE A 119 -3.90 10.78 -8.92
N GLN A 120 -3.93 9.60 -9.54
CA GLN A 120 -4.99 8.62 -9.33
C GLN A 120 -4.50 7.53 -8.39
N GLN A 121 -5.09 7.47 -7.20
CA GLN A 121 -4.80 6.41 -6.25
C GLN A 121 -5.13 5.04 -6.87
N LEU A 122 -4.21 4.10 -6.71
CA LEU A 122 -4.36 2.71 -7.15
C LEU A 122 -4.25 1.74 -5.98
N TYR A 123 -3.41 2.07 -4.99
CA TYR A 123 -3.05 1.17 -3.90
C TYR A 123 -3.40 1.81 -2.55
N ASN A 124 -4.15 1.05 -1.74
CA ASN A 124 -4.46 1.35 -0.36
C ASN A 124 -4.57 0.01 0.38
N ILE A 125 -3.41 -0.58 0.69
CA ILE A 125 -3.28 -1.97 1.08
C ILE A 125 -2.77 -2.03 2.52
N ILE A 126 -3.37 -2.89 3.34
CA ILE A 126 -2.84 -3.26 4.65
C ILE A 126 -2.45 -4.72 4.67
N TYR A 127 -1.36 -4.99 5.36
CA TYR A 127 -0.90 -6.33 5.67
C TYR A 127 -0.53 -6.39 7.15
N GLN A 128 -0.96 -7.45 7.81
CA GLN A 128 -0.69 -7.64 9.22
C GLN A 128 -0.62 -9.12 9.56
N GLU A 129 0.55 -9.53 10.06
CA GLU A 129 0.71 -10.87 10.62
C GLU A 129 0.34 -10.93 12.10
N ASN A 130 0.04 -12.14 12.56
CA ASN A 130 -0.13 -12.39 13.98
C ASN A 130 1.24 -12.28 14.68
N ARG A 131 1.43 -11.19 15.45
CA ARG A 131 2.69 -10.79 16.12
C ARG A 131 3.81 -10.26 15.20
N GLY A 132 3.52 -10.00 13.93
CA GLY A 132 4.49 -9.42 12.99
C GLY A 132 4.26 -7.94 12.70
N ALA A 133 4.91 -7.46 11.64
CA ALA A 133 4.86 -6.07 11.19
C ALA A 133 3.44 -5.69 10.73
N LYS A 134 3.08 -4.42 10.95
CA LYS A 134 1.78 -3.87 10.56
C LYS A 134 2.01 -2.95 9.37
N MET A 135 2.05 -3.50 8.18
CA MET A 135 2.45 -2.76 6.98
C MET A 135 1.28 -2.04 6.33
N PHE A 136 1.57 -0.88 5.76
CA PHE A 136 0.68 -0.12 4.92
C PHE A 136 1.37 0.20 3.60
N THR A 137 0.70 -0.09 2.49
CA THR A 137 1.18 0.25 1.14
C THR A 137 0.20 1.21 0.49
N PHE A 138 0.72 2.34 0.02
CA PHE A 138 -0.05 3.41 -0.62
C PHE A 138 0.63 3.87 -1.90
N GLY A 139 -0.17 4.13 -2.92
CA GLY A 139 0.37 4.53 -4.21
C GLY A 139 -0.69 4.75 -5.27
N GLY A 140 -0.22 5.14 -6.44
CA GLY A 140 -1.06 5.56 -7.55
C GLY A 140 -0.26 5.88 -8.80
N ILE A 141 -0.99 6.31 -9.82
CA ILE A 141 -0.46 6.68 -11.13
C ILE A 141 -0.64 8.17 -11.38
N ILE A 142 0.37 8.80 -11.98
CA ILE A 142 0.26 10.17 -12.48
C ILE A 142 -0.37 10.11 -13.86
N THR A 143 -1.45 10.85 -14.08
CA THR A 143 -2.19 10.88 -15.35
C THR A 143 -2.48 12.30 -15.77
N GLU A 144 -3.00 12.48 -16.99
CA GLU A 144 -3.59 13.76 -17.35
C GLU A 144 -4.86 13.99 -16.53
N LYS A 145 -5.15 15.25 -16.20
CA LYS A 145 -6.27 15.63 -15.33
C LYS A 145 -7.62 15.06 -15.79
N ASP A 146 -7.82 14.92 -17.10
CA ASP A 146 -9.08 14.45 -17.69
C ASP A 146 -9.12 12.92 -17.92
N THR A 147 -8.06 12.18 -17.54
CA THR A 147 -7.98 10.72 -17.74
C THR A 147 -8.86 9.98 -16.74
N GLU A 148 -9.99 9.42 -17.12
CA GLU A 148 -10.81 8.59 -16.21
C GLU A 148 -10.15 7.25 -15.88
N PHE A 149 -10.38 6.71 -14.69
CA PHE A 149 -9.74 5.46 -14.24
C PHE A 149 -10.05 4.28 -15.18
N GLU A 150 -11.28 4.20 -15.67
CA GLU A 150 -11.76 3.14 -16.56
C GLU A 150 -10.94 3.08 -17.86
N SER A 151 -10.39 4.21 -18.31
CA SER A 151 -9.56 4.28 -19.51
C SER A 151 -8.18 3.62 -19.33
N LEU A 152 -7.76 3.36 -18.10
CA LEU A 152 -6.48 2.72 -17.78
C LEU A 152 -6.47 1.21 -18.03
N ASN A 153 -7.63 0.58 -18.24
CA ASN A 153 -7.77 -0.87 -18.40
C ASN A 153 -7.20 -1.68 -17.21
N LEU A 154 -7.39 -1.18 -15.98
CA LEU A 154 -6.89 -1.81 -14.75
C LEU A 154 -7.99 -2.51 -13.94
N ASN A 155 -9.19 -2.65 -14.49
CA ASN A 155 -10.37 -3.17 -13.77
C ASN A 155 -10.23 -4.63 -13.32
N ASP A 156 -9.39 -5.42 -13.98
CA ASP A 156 -9.20 -6.84 -13.67
C ASP A 156 -8.41 -7.08 -12.37
N PHE A 157 -7.76 -6.04 -11.83
CA PHE A 157 -6.97 -6.14 -10.61
C PHE A 157 -7.83 -5.85 -9.38
N SER A 158 -8.37 -6.93 -8.79
CA SER A 158 -9.27 -6.88 -7.62
C SER A 158 -8.66 -6.24 -6.36
N PHE A 159 -7.32 -6.12 -6.29
CA PHE A 159 -6.60 -5.48 -5.19
C PHE A 159 -6.52 -3.95 -5.30
N LEU A 160 -6.85 -3.37 -6.46
CA LEU A 160 -6.81 -1.92 -6.62
C LEU A 160 -7.89 -1.24 -5.77
N ARG A 161 -7.54 -0.07 -5.23
CA ARG A 161 -8.39 0.74 -4.36
C ARG A 161 -8.25 2.20 -4.76
N ILE A 162 -9.22 2.68 -5.53
CA ILE A 162 -9.27 4.07 -6.03
C ILE A 162 -9.91 5.00 -4.98
N ASN A 163 -10.75 4.44 -4.12
CA ASN A 163 -11.42 5.14 -3.01
C ASN A 163 -10.64 4.97 -1.69
N ASP A 164 -11.23 5.39 -0.59
CA ASP A 164 -10.65 5.28 0.75
C ASP A 164 -10.76 3.88 1.37
N ASN A 165 -11.42 2.92 0.71
CA ASN A 165 -11.47 1.54 1.18
C ASN A 165 -10.09 0.89 1.08
N VAL A 166 -9.82 -0.02 2.01
CA VAL A 166 -8.56 -0.73 2.10
C VAL A 166 -8.67 -2.12 1.47
N TYR A 167 -7.62 -2.59 0.82
CA TYR A 167 -7.44 -4.01 0.50
C TYR A 167 -6.63 -4.64 1.62
N LYS A 168 -7.19 -5.65 2.28
CA LYS A 168 -6.50 -6.34 3.37
C LYS A 168 -5.91 -7.64 2.83
N ILE A 169 -4.59 -7.76 2.88
CA ILE A 169 -3.93 -9.03 2.64
C ILE A 169 -4.15 -9.91 3.87
N GLU A 170 -4.98 -10.95 3.71
CA GLU A 170 -5.28 -11.90 4.76
C GLU A 170 -4.53 -13.21 4.50
N ILE A 171 -3.57 -13.51 5.36
CA ILE A 171 -2.84 -14.77 5.28
C ILE A 171 -3.75 -15.91 5.75
N PRO A 172 -4.00 -16.94 4.91
CA PRO A 172 -4.79 -18.10 5.29
C PRO A 172 -4.03 -18.94 6.31
N ASN A 173 -4.75 -19.50 7.28
CA ASN A 173 -4.15 -20.44 8.22
C ASN A 173 -4.25 -21.87 7.67
N ILE A 174 -3.43 -22.18 6.65
CA ILE A 174 -3.36 -23.50 6.03
C ILE A 174 -1.97 -24.10 6.17
N THR A 175 -1.93 -25.42 6.29
CA THR A 175 -0.69 -26.21 6.24
C THR A 175 -0.23 -26.41 4.80
N PHE A 176 1.05 -26.73 4.63
CA PHE A 176 1.62 -27.06 3.31
C PHE A 176 0.89 -28.22 2.60
N ARG A 177 0.35 -29.20 3.34
CA ARG A 177 -0.42 -30.30 2.75
C ARG A 177 -1.76 -29.82 2.20
N GLU A 178 -2.43 -28.95 2.95
CA GLU A 178 -3.69 -28.33 2.54
C GLU A 178 -3.47 -27.39 1.35
N GLU A 179 -2.35 -26.68 1.33
CA GLU A 179 -1.92 -25.86 0.20
C GLU A 179 -1.78 -26.69 -1.09
N ILE A 180 -0.99 -27.77 -1.06
CA ILE A 180 -0.84 -28.69 -2.20
C ILE A 180 -2.20 -29.22 -2.65
N PHE A 181 -3.06 -29.55 -1.69
CA PHE A 181 -4.38 -30.09 -1.98
C PHE A 181 -5.29 -29.07 -2.65
N ILE A 182 -5.28 -27.80 -2.22
CA ILE A 182 -6.01 -26.73 -2.91
C ILE A 182 -5.41 -26.49 -4.30
N ASN A 183 -4.09 -26.49 -4.43
CA ASN A 183 -3.37 -26.26 -5.69
C ASN A 183 -3.74 -27.24 -6.80
N GLN A 184 -4.03 -28.50 -6.46
CA GLN A 184 -4.50 -29.52 -7.41
C GLN A 184 -5.85 -29.18 -8.08
N HIS A 185 -6.60 -28.26 -7.48
CA HIS A 185 -7.97 -27.90 -7.87
C HIS A 185 -8.10 -26.43 -8.30
N LEU A 186 -7.01 -25.67 -8.31
CA LEU A 186 -7.04 -24.27 -8.77
C LEU A 186 -7.46 -24.19 -10.24
N GLY A 187 -8.37 -23.26 -10.53
CA GLY A 187 -8.97 -23.10 -11.86
C GLY A 187 -10.19 -23.98 -12.14
N ASP A 188 -10.56 -24.86 -11.20
CA ASP A 188 -11.77 -25.68 -11.26
C ASP A 188 -12.75 -25.24 -10.15
N GLU A 189 -13.67 -24.34 -10.49
CA GLU A 189 -14.59 -23.73 -9.52
C GLU A 189 -15.49 -24.76 -8.83
N GLU A 190 -15.94 -25.78 -9.55
CA GLU A 190 -16.77 -26.85 -9.00
C GLU A 190 -16.02 -27.64 -7.95
N LYS A 191 -14.76 -28.01 -8.22
CA LYS A 191 -13.94 -28.74 -7.24
C LYS A 191 -13.55 -27.87 -6.05
N ILE A 192 -13.30 -26.59 -6.24
CA ILE A 192 -13.05 -25.66 -5.12
C ILE A 192 -14.28 -25.56 -4.20
N GLU A 193 -15.49 -25.48 -4.76
CA GLU A 193 -16.72 -25.49 -3.96
C GLU A 193 -16.94 -26.85 -3.27
N GLU A 194 -16.63 -27.96 -3.93
CA GLU A 194 -16.65 -29.29 -3.30
C GLU A 194 -15.71 -29.34 -2.08
N LEU A 195 -14.48 -28.81 -2.21
CA LEU A 195 -13.52 -28.73 -1.11
C LEU A 195 -14.04 -27.91 0.07
N LYS A 196 -14.67 -26.76 -0.19
CA LYS A 196 -15.32 -25.93 0.83
C LYS A 196 -16.43 -26.69 1.56
N SER A 197 -17.17 -27.54 0.85
CA SER A 197 -18.29 -28.31 1.43
C SER A 197 -17.83 -29.46 2.34
N LYS A 198 -16.63 -30.01 2.11
CA LYS A 198 -16.08 -31.16 2.86
C LYS A 198 -15.64 -30.81 4.29
N ASN A 199 -15.51 -29.52 4.61
CA ASN A 199 -15.05 -29.01 5.93
C ASN A 199 -13.73 -29.63 6.41
N ILE A 200 -12.85 -30.06 5.49
CA ILE A 200 -11.49 -30.52 5.81
C ILE A 200 -10.59 -29.32 6.12
N ILE A 201 -10.73 -28.27 5.31
CA ILE A 201 -10.09 -26.96 5.48
C ILE A 201 -11.22 -25.96 5.70
N GLU A 202 -11.02 -25.01 6.61
CA GLU A 202 -12.03 -23.97 6.83
C GLU A 202 -12.28 -23.19 5.53
N ARG A 203 -13.56 -23.04 5.17
CA ARG A 203 -13.99 -22.33 3.96
C ARG A 203 -13.30 -20.97 3.79
N LYS A 204 -13.19 -20.21 4.88
CA LYS A 204 -12.58 -18.87 4.90
C LYS A 204 -11.09 -18.92 4.50
N ASP A 205 -10.38 -19.98 4.86
CA ASP A 205 -8.96 -20.13 4.59
C ASP A 205 -8.71 -20.60 3.14
N ILE A 206 -9.61 -21.42 2.59
CA ILE A 206 -9.64 -21.71 1.14
C ILE A 206 -9.87 -20.42 0.36
N GLU A 207 -10.88 -19.62 0.73
CA GLU A 207 -11.22 -18.37 0.03
C GLU A 207 -10.06 -17.36 0.07
N LYS A 208 -9.43 -17.18 1.24
CA LYS A 208 -8.22 -16.36 1.39
C LYS A 208 -7.06 -16.87 0.54
N TYR A 209 -6.79 -18.18 0.55
CA TYR A 209 -5.72 -18.75 -0.25
C TYR A 209 -5.95 -18.56 -1.75
N VAL A 210 -7.15 -18.87 -2.25
CA VAL A 210 -7.53 -18.68 -3.66
C VAL A 210 -7.43 -17.21 -4.09
N ALA A 211 -7.66 -16.26 -3.17
CA ALA A 211 -7.49 -14.84 -3.46
C ALA A 211 -6.02 -14.41 -3.64
N ILE A 212 -5.07 -15.10 -2.98
CA ILE A 212 -3.66 -14.63 -2.91
C ILE A 212 -2.63 -15.59 -3.51
N TYR A 213 -2.97 -16.84 -3.85
CA TYR A 213 -1.99 -17.88 -4.24
C TYR A 213 -1.06 -17.44 -5.38
N LYS A 214 -1.57 -16.62 -6.32
CA LYS A 214 -0.79 -16.09 -7.45
C LYS A 214 0.36 -15.18 -7.03
N PHE A 215 0.27 -14.63 -5.82
CA PHE A 215 1.24 -13.68 -5.26
C PHE A 215 2.15 -14.32 -4.21
N LEU A 216 1.87 -15.56 -3.80
CA LEU A 216 2.72 -16.26 -2.83
C LEU A 216 4.01 -16.75 -3.50
N PRO A 217 5.16 -16.65 -2.82
CA PRO A 217 6.40 -17.19 -3.33
C PRO A 217 6.31 -18.71 -3.48
N ASN A 218 6.57 -19.21 -4.69
CA ASN A 218 6.68 -20.65 -4.94
C ASN A 218 8.09 -21.10 -4.55
N PHE A 219 8.22 -21.67 -3.35
CA PHE A 219 9.47 -22.33 -2.96
C PHE A 219 9.52 -23.73 -3.57
N PHE A 220 10.32 -23.88 -4.63
CA PHE A 220 10.65 -25.20 -5.15
C PHE A 220 11.64 -25.85 -4.19
N ASP A 221 11.17 -26.87 -3.49
CA ASP A 221 11.99 -27.71 -2.62
C ASP A 221 12.99 -28.48 -3.51
N VAL A 222 14.23 -27.99 -3.61
CA VAL A 222 15.33 -28.71 -4.26
C VAL A 222 15.76 -29.83 -3.32
N ARG A 223 15.05 -30.96 -3.39
CA ARG A 223 15.46 -32.18 -2.71
C ARG A 223 16.70 -32.71 -3.43
N ILE A 224 17.87 -32.51 -2.83
CA ILE A 224 19.13 -33.18 -3.18
C ILE A 224 19.07 -34.62 -2.68
#